data_AF-A0A9X4R1R3-F1
#
_entry.id   AF-A0A9X4R1R3-F1
#
_cell.length_a   1.000
_cell.length_b   1.000
_cell.length_c   1.000
_cell.angle_alpha   90.00
_cell.angle_beta   90.00
_cell.angle_gamma   90.00
#
_symmetry.space_group_name_H-M   'P 1'
#
loop_
_entity.id
_entity.type
_entity.pdbx_description
1 polymer ?
#
loop_
_entity_poly.entity_id
_entity_poly.type
_entity_poly.pdbx_seq_one_letter_code
_entity_poly.pdbx_strand_id
1 'polypeptide(L)' 'MIITIEEGRNALRIDGDYNDDIILPLIESIPDYLYLTTGKDWDDGEYSNPLAQTTAKFILQLWF' A
#
# COMPACT_ATOMS: atom_id res chain seq x y z
N MET A 1 5.20 5.41 4.88
CA MET A 1 4.57 4.39 4.01
C MET A 1 3.74 3.44 4.85
N ILE A 2 2.46 3.28 4.49
CA ILE A 2 1.52 2.37 5.16
C ILE A 2 1.96 0.91 5.05
N ILE A 3 2.49 0.49 3.90
CA ILE A 3 3.10 -0.83 3.67
C ILE A 3 4.41 -0.66 2.91
N THR A 4 5.37 -1.57 3.12
CA THR A 4 6.64 -1.60 2.38
C THR A 4 6.46 -2.17 0.96
N ILE A 5 7.44 -1.95 0.08
CA ILE A 5 7.43 -2.55 -1.27
C ILE A 5 7.49 -4.08 -1.23
N GLU A 6 8.22 -4.65 -0.27
CA GLU A 6 8.29 -6.09 -0.04
C GLU A 6 6.93 -6.65 0.37
N GLU A 7 6.23 -5.98 1.30
CA GLU A 7 4.87 -6.36 1.66
C GLU A 7 3.88 -6.23 0.50
N GLY A 8 4.06 -5.23 -0.36
CA GLY A 8 3.29 -5.07 -1.59
C GLY A 8 3.48 -6.24 -2.55
N ARG A 9 4.72 -6.63 -2.83
CA ARG A 9 5.03 -7.83 -3.63
C ARG A 9 4.41 -9.09 -3.05
N ASN A 10 4.56 -9.28 -1.74
CA ASN A 10 3.97 -10.42 -1.04
C ASN A 10 2.43 -10.44 -1.15
N ALA A 11 1.78 -9.28 -1.06
CA ALA A 11 0.33 -9.16 -1.23
C ALA A 11 -0.12 -9.49 -2.67
N LEU A 12 0.68 -9.10 -3.66
CA LEU A 12 0.43 -9.38 -5.08
C LEU A 12 0.86 -10.78 -5.52
N ARG A 13 1.59 -11.51 -4.66
CA ARG A 13 2.19 -12.83 -4.96
C ARG A 13 3.14 -12.77 -6.16
N ILE A 14 3.94 -11.70 -6.22
CA ILE A 14 4.95 -11.49 -7.25
C ILE A 14 6.33 -11.81 -6.67
N ASP A 15 7.08 -12.64 -7.39
CA ASP A 15 8.47 -12.93 -7.08
C ASP A 15 9.40 -11.95 -7.84
N GLY A 16 10.50 -11.55 -7.20
CA GLY A 16 11.48 -10.62 -7.77
C GLY A 16 11.04 -9.15 -7.76
N ASP A 17 11.86 -8.28 -8.33
CA ASP A 17 11.76 -6.81 -8.27
C ASP A 17 11.42 -6.14 -9.62
N TYR A 18 11.22 -6.92 -10.69
CA TYR A 18 10.93 -6.40 -12.03
C TYR A 18 9.69 -5.49 -12.12
N ASN A 19 8.73 -5.65 -11.21
CA ASN A 19 7.50 -4.87 -11.19
C ASN A 19 7.56 -3.72 -10.18
N ASP A 20 8.69 -3.49 -9.51
CA ASP A 20 8.81 -2.47 -8.45
C ASP A 20 8.51 -1.06 -8.99
N ASP A 21 8.89 -0.77 -10.24
CA ASP A 21 8.59 0.50 -10.93
C ASP A 21 7.09 0.75 -11.12
N ILE A 22 6.26 -0.30 -11.07
CA ILE A 22 4.79 -0.22 -11.14
C ILE A 22 4.19 -0.26 -9.73
N ILE A 23 4.70 -1.13 -8.86
CA ILE A 23 4.17 -1.35 -7.51
C ILE A 23 4.39 -0.12 -6.62
N LEU A 24 5.57 0.51 -6.68
CA LEU A 24 5.91 1.63 -5.82
C LEU A 24 4.98 2.84 -6.00
N PRO A 25 4.72 3.34 -7.23
CA PRO A 25 3.77 4.44 -7.43
C PRO A 25 2.35 4.13 -6.93
N LEU A 26 1.90 2.86 -7.04
CA LEU A 26 0.61 2.44 -6.53
C LEU A 26 0.58 2.51 -5.00
N ILE A 27 1.60 2.00 -4.32
CA ILE A 27 1.71 2.07 -2.85
C ILE A 27 1.76 3.52 -2.37
N GLU A 28 2.53 4.38 -3.04
CA GLU A 28 2.65 5.80 -2.70
C GLU A 28 1.33 6.58 -2.89
N SER A 29 0.43 6.09 -3.75
CA SER A 29 -0.89 6.70 -3.99
C SER A 29 -1.96 6.30 -2.97
N ILE A 30 -1.76 5.21 -2.21
CA ILE A 30 -2.76 4.69 -1.26
C ILE A 30 -3.03 5.65 -0.08
N PRO A 31 -2.02 6.29 0.55
CA PRO A 31 -2.25 7.22 1.66
C PRO A 31 -3.25 8.33 1.31
N ASP A 32 -3.07 8.97 0.16
CA ASP A 32 -3.96 10.04 -0.31
C ASP A 32 -5.39 9.51 -0.55
N TYR A 33 -5.53 8.32 -1.16
CA TYR A 33 -6.84 7.70 -1.35
C TYR A 33 -7.55 7.40 -0.01
N LEU A 34 -6.83 6.86 0.98
CA LEU A 34 -7.39 6.61 2.29
C LEU A 34 -7.78 7.91 3.00
N TYR A 35 -6.95 8.95 2.92
CA TYR A 35 -7.29 10.26 3.46
C TYR A 35 -8.56 10.83 2.84
N LEU A 36 -8.68 10.81 1.51
CA LEU A 36 -9.84 11.34 0.80
C LEU A 36 -11.13 10.57 1.10
N THR A 37 -11.04 9.26 1.34
CA THR A 37 -12.22 8.40 1.55
C THR A 37 -12.63 8.27 3.01
N THR A 38 -11.69 8.40 3.96
CA THR A 38 -11.97 8.24 5.39
C THR A 38 -11.83 9.52 6.20
N GLY A 39 -11.24 10.58 5.62
CA GLY A 39 -10.97 11.86 6.30
C GLY A 39 -9.89 11.78 7.38
N LYS A 40 -9.06 10.73 7.37
CA LYS A 40 -8.01 10.49 8.38
C LYS A 40 -6.70 10.17 7.67
N ASP A 41 -5.61 10.76 8.18
CA ASP A 41 -4.27 10.37 7.80
C ASP A 41 -3.92 9.03 8.47
N TRP A 42 -3.42 8.10 7.67
CA TRP A 42 -3.04 6.76 8.09
C TRP A 42 -1.56 6.47 7.85
N ASP A 43 -0.81 7.41 7.28
CA ASP A 43 0.62 7.24 7.04
C ASP A 43 1.46 7.61 8.28
N ASP A 44 1.22 6.86 9.36
CA ASP A 44 1.96 6.99 10.62
C ASP A 44 3.33 6.26 10.59
N GLY A 45 3.84 5.91 9.41
CA GLY A 45 5.09 5.15 9.24
C GLY A 45 5.05 3.76 9.87
N GLU A 46 6.07 3.39 10.66
CA GLU A 46 6.18 2.07 11.34
C GLU A 46 5.01 1.76 12.29
N TYR A 47 4.22 2.77 12.68
CA TYR A 47 3.05 2.62 13.56
C TYR A 47 1.71 2.66 12.82
N SER A 48 1.72 2.52 11.48
CA SER A 48 0.48 2.54 10.71
C SER A 48 -0.50 1.46 11.20
N ASN A 49 -1.78 1.84 11.28
CA ASN A 49 -2.82 1.00 11.85
C ASN A 49 -2.95 -0.33 11.08
N PRO A 50 -3.02 -1.51 11.74
CA PRO A 50 -3.12 -2.81 11.07
C PRO A 50 -4.29 -2.93 10.09
N LEU A 51 -5.40 -2.23 10.35
CA LEU A 51 -6.53 -2.16 9.43
C LEU A 51 -6.15 -1.38 8.17
N ALA A 52 -5.51 -0.22 8.30
CA ALA A 52 -5.04 0.57 7.17
C ALA A 52 -4.02 -0.21 6.32
N GLN A 53 -3.11 -0.95 6.95
CA GLN A 53 -2.17 -1.84 6.25
C GLN A 53 -2.88 -2.94 5.46
N THR A 54 -3.90 -3.56 6.05
CA THR A 54 -4.70 -4.61 5.39
C THR A 54 -5.50 -4.03 4.23
N THR A 55 -6.14 -2.88 4.44
CA THR A 55 -6.88 -2.17 3.39
C THR A 55 -5.97 -1.74 2.26
N ALA A 56 -4.76 -1.24 2.55
CA ALA A 56 -3.76 -0.91 1.55
C ALA A 56 -3.41 -2.13 0.67
N LYS A 57 -3.23 -3.31 1.27
CA LYS A 57 -2.98 -4.56 0.52
C LYS A 57 -4.13 -4.91 -0.42
N PHE A 58 -5.39 -4.75 0.01
CA PHE A 58 -6.55 -4.98 -0.86
C PHE A 58 -6.68 -3.95 -1.99
N ILE A 59 -6.40 -2.68 -1.69
CA ILE A 59 -6.41 -1.61 -2.70
C ILE A 59 -5.32 -1.86 -3.74
N LEU A 60 -4.10 -2.22 -3.30
CA LEU A 60 -3.00 -2.56 -4.19
C LEU A 60 -3.37 -3.71 -5.13
N GLN A 61 -3.99 -4.78 -4.61
CA GLN A 61 -4.49 -5.91 -5.42
C GLN A 61 -5.60 -5.53 -6.41
N LEU A 62 -6.34 -4.46 -6.15
CA LEU A 62 -7.39 -3.98 -7.04
C LEU A 62 -6.81 -3.09 -8.17
N TRP A 63 -5.77 -2.32 -7.86
CA TRP A 63 -5.18 -1.36 -8.80
C TRP A 63 -4.12 -1.98 -9.72
N PHE A 64 -3.44 -3.03 -9.26
CA PHE A 64 -2.44 -3.79 -10.03
C PHE A 64 -3.11 -4.86 -10.90
#